data_AF-A0AAV5P6K4-F1
#
_entry.id   AF-A0AAV5P6K4-F1
#
_cell.length_a   1.000
_cell.length_b   1.000
_cell.length_c   1.000
_cell.angle_alpha   90.00
_cell.angle_beta   90.00
_cell.angle_gamma   90.00
#
_symmetry.space_group_name_H-M   'P 1'
#
loop_
_entity.id
_entity.type
_entity.pdbx_description
1 polymer ?
#
loop_
_entity_poly.entity_id
_entity_poly.type
_entity_poly.pdbx_seq_one_letter_code
_entity_poly.pdbx_strand_id
1 'polypeptide(L)'
;MTTDHEPAGPGKALPPSSGFAGDDGSADPALAGLLDAYAAGSASLSDVVARLGETRVLVPILAELESAGEGEHGHTVDKEASAGVVAIEAPDGRRALPVFTSVAAMAAWRASARPVPVDARRAALSAVSEDWSLLVLDPAGPVTALVPRPAVWALAQGKDWSPAVVDGVVVPEVLAAVQGSLAGVPHVARVWAEPGRRAEVAVVLRIDAGLDRAGLDAVLGQVNAALATDAVVSERVDGLELRVGRAD
;
A
#
# COMPACT_ATOMS: atom_id res chain seq x y z
N MET A 1 25.10 33.80 -54.04
CA MET A 1 23.80 34.37 -54.45
C MET A 1 23.15 33.27 -55.27
N THR A 2 22.28 32.41 -54.75
CA THR A 2 21.21 32.59 -53.76
C THR A 2 21.00 31.22 -53.07
N THR A 3 20.99 31.20 -51.73
CA THR A 3 20.51 30.07 -50.93
C THR A 3 19.01 30.21 -50.79
N ASP A 4 18.24 29.22 -51.24
CA ASP A 4 16.80 29.16 -50.97
C ASP A 4 16.51 28.00 -50.02
N HIS A 5 15.72 28.33 -49.00
CA HIS A 5 15.54 27.62 -47.74
C HIS A 5 14.31 26.70 -47.84
N GLU A 6 14.48 25.43 -47.49
CA GLU A 6 13.38 24.46 -47.40
C GLU A 6 12.37 24.89 -46.30
N PRO A 7 11.06 24.93 -46.56
CA PRO A 7 10.09 25.26 -45.51
C PRO A 7 9.92 24.08 -44.55
N ALA A 8 10.12 24.37 -43.26
CA ALA A 8 9.91 23.48 -42.14
C ALA A 8 8.52 22.82 -42.19
N GLY A 9 8.48 21.49 -42.07
CA GLY A 9 7.26 20.69 -42.01
C GLY A 9 6.37 21.07 -40.81
N PRO A 10 5.06 20.72 -40.87
CA PRO A 10 4.09 21.13 -39.85
C PRO A 10 4.53 20.64 -38.48
N GLY A 11 4.54 21.58 -37.52
CA GLY A 11 4.91 21.35 -36.14
C GLY A 11 4.19 20.13 -35.56
N LYS A 12 4.97 19.26 -34.92
CA LYS A 12 4.45 18.15 -34.10
C LYS A 12 3.31 18.68 -33.24
N ALA A 13 2.10 18.16 -33.48
CA ALA A 13 0.96 18.43 -32.63
C ALA A 13 1.35 18.17 -31.17
N LEU A 14 0.99 19.12 -30.29
CA LEU A 14 1.11 18.94 -28.86
C LEU A 14 0.37 17.65 -28.46
N PRO A 15 0.95 16.79 -27.61
CA PRO A 15 0.24 15.63 -27.10
C PRO A 15 -1.09 16.08 -26.47
N PRO A 16 -2.15 15.25 -26.51
CA PRO A 16 -3.45 15.63 -26.01
C PRO A 16 -3.32 16.14 -24.57
N SER A 17 -3.96 17.27 -24.30
CA SER A 17 -4.14 17.80 -22.95
C SER A 17 -4.50 16.64 -22.03
N SER A 18 -3.75 16.44 -20.94
CA SER A 18 -3.98 15.37 -19.96
C SER A 18 -5.47 15.17 -19.68
N GLY A 19 -5.93 13.93 -19.45
CA GLY A 19 -7.35 13.63 -19.13
C GLY A 19 -7.93 14.41 -17.94
N PHE A 20 -7.08 15.11 -17.19
CA PHE A 20 -7.40 16.02 -16.09
C PHE A 20 -7.33 17.51 -16.49
N ALA A 21 -7.51 17.83 -17.77
CA ALA A 21 -7.57 19.22 -18.21
C ALA A 21 -8.77 19.93 -17.55
N GLY A 22 -8.53 21.00 -16.80
CA GLY A 22 -9.57 21.71 -16.04
C GLY A 22 -9.80 21.20 -14.63
N ASP A 23 -8.98 20.26 -14.16
CA ASP A 23 -8.92 19.87 -12.75
C ASP A 23 -8.51 21.06 -11.88
N ASP A 24 -9.39 21.45 -10.96
CA ASP A 24 -9.22 22.59 -10.06
C ASP A 24 -8.35 22.29 -8.83
N GLY A 25 -7.87 21.05 -8.71
CA GLY A 25 -7.03 20.60 -7.60
C GLY A 25 -7.79 20.32 -6.30
N SER A 26 -9.12 20.41 -6.30
CA SER A 26 -9.94 20.07 -5.13
C SER A 26 -10.16 18.56 -4.99
N ALA A 27 -10.47 18.13 -3.76
CA ALA A 27 -10.79 16.74 -3.47
C ALA A 27 -12.17 16.37 -4.02
N ASP A 28 -12.34 15.11 -4.42
CA ASP A 28 -13.66 14.54 -4.70
C ASP A 28 -14.55 14.68 -3.46
N PRO A 29 -15.72 15.35 -3.54
CA PRO A 29 -16.54 15.62 -2.36
C PRO A 29 -17.05 14.37 -1.64
N ALA A 30 -17.31 13.29 -2.39
CA ALA A 30 -17.76 12.02 -1.80
C ALA A 30 -16.62 11.31 -1.07
N LEU A 31 -15.40 11.32 -1.62
CA LEU A 31 -14.21 10.82 -0.93
C LEU A 31 -13.89 11.63 0.32
N ALA A 32 -13.98 12.97 0.25
CA ALA A 32 -13.77 13.84 1.41
C ALA A 32 -14.77 13.52 2.53
N GLY A 33 -16.06 13.38 2.21
CA GLY A 33 -17.08 13.00 3.18
C GLY A 33 -16.86 11.60 3.79
N LEU A 34 -16.39 10.63 2.99
CA LEU A 34 -16.03 9.30 3.49
C LEU A 34 -14.80 9.32 4.39
N LEU A 35 -13.80 10.17 4.11
CA LEU A 35 -12.64 10.35 4.98
C LEU A 35 -13.04 10.95 6.34
N ASP A 36 -13.92 11.96 6.34
CA ASP A 36 -14.44 12.53 7.58
C ASP A 36 -15.24 11.49 8.39
N ALA A 37 -16.09 10.71 7.72
CA ALA A 37 -16.84 9.63 8.36
C ALA A 37 -15.93 8.50 8.87
N TYR A 38 -14.87 8.16 8.15
CA TYR A 38 -13.86 7.20 8.56
C TYR A 38 -13.11 7.69 9.81
N ALA A 39 -12.70 8.95 9.84
CA ALA A 39 -12.08 9.56 11.02
C ALA A 39 -13.03 9.59 12.23
N ALA A 40 -14.33 9.73 12.01
CA ALA A 40 -15.36 9.67 13.04
C ALA A 40 -15.77 8.24 13.43
N GLY A 41 -15.27 7.21 12.75
CA GLY A 41 -15.63 5.81 12.98
C GLY A 41 -17.02 5.39 12.48
N SER A 42 -17.65 6.20 11.61
CA SER A 42 -18.97 5.92 11.02
C SER A 42 -18.91 5.39 9.58
N ALA A 43 -17.72 5.34 8.97
CA ALA A 43 -17.45 4.64 7.72
C ALA A 43 -16.23 3.73 7.86
N SER A 44 -16.16 2.67 7.06
CA SER A 44 -15.03 1.75 7.04
C SER A 44 -13.91 2.24 6.12
N LEU A 45 -12.68 1.75 6.34
CA LEU A 45 -11.60 1.97 5.36
C LEU A 45 -11.94 1.36 4.00
N SER A 46 -12.73 0.28 3.95
CA SER A 46 -13.18 -0.32 2.69
C SER A 46 -14.04 0.63 1.87
N ASP A 47 -14.91 1.41 2.52
CA ASP A 47 -15.72 2.44 1.84
C ASP A 47 -14.82 3.53 1.24
N VAL A 48 -13.80 3.99 2.00
CA VAL A 48 -12.81 4.95 1.53
C VAL A 48 -12.04 4.40 0.33
N VAL A 49 -11.55 3.16 0.40
CA VAL A 49 -10.78 2.52 -0.69
C VAL A 49 -11.64 2.31 -1.94
N ALA A 50 -12.89 1.89 -1.78
CA ALA A 50 -13.82 1.72 -2.90
C ALA A 50 -14.02 3.05 -3.65
N ARG A 51 -14.31 4.13 -2.92
CA ARG A 51 -14.45 5.45 -3.54
C ARG A 51 -13.14 5.96 -4.12
N LEU A 52 -12.02 5.77 -3.41
CA LEU A 52 -10.69 6.16 -3.87
C LEU A 52 -10.40 5.60 -5.26
N GLY A 53 -10.74 4.33 -5.52
CA GLY A 53 -10.55 3.67 -6.81
C GLY A 53 -11.29 4.30 -8.01
N GLU A 54 -12.24 5.21 -7.76
CA GLU A 54 -12.99 5.94 -8.77
C GLU A 54 -12.57 7.41 -8.92
N THR A 55 -11.53 7.82 -8.18
CA THR A 55 -11.12 9.23 -8.10
C THR A 55 -9.76 9.48 -8.72
N ARG A 56 -9.54 10.74 -9.07
CA ARG A 56 -8.22 11.31 -9.31
C ARG A 56 -7.52 11.50 -7.97
N VAL A 57 -6.26 11.07 -7.88
CA VAL A 57 -5.32 11.46 -6.81
C VAL A 57 -4.16 12.27 -7.37
N LEU A 58 -3.48 13.01 -6.52
CA LEU A 58 -2.25 13.71 -6.85
C LEU A 58 -1.06 12.92 -6.31
N VAL A 59 -0.09 12.63 -7.18
CA VAL A 59 1.21 12.10 -6.79
C VAL A 59 2.21 13.26 -6.75
N PRO A 60 3.00 13.41 -5.67
CA PRO A 60 3.94 14.52 -5.57
C PRO A 60 5.19 14.23 -6.39
N ILE A 61 5.61 15.19 -7.21
CA ILE A 61 6.95 15.21 -7.80
C ILE A 61 7.76 16.26 -7.09
N LEU A 62 8.92 15.86 -6.56
CA LEU A 62 9.87 16.80 -5.98
C LEU A 62 10.89 17.16 -7.05
N ALA A 63 11.23 18.45 -7.15
CA ALA A 63 12.44 18.81 -7.87
C ALA A 63 13.62 18.21 -7.09
N GLU A 64 14.43 17.38 -7.72
CA GLU A 64 15.77 17.13 -7.23
C GLU A 64 16.46 18.51 -7.13
N LEU A 65 16.89 18.89 -5.93
CA LEU A 65 17.90 19.93 -5.83
C LEU A 65 19.15 19.35 -6.50
N GLU A 66 19.42 19.76 -7.74
CA GLU A 66 20.75 19.65 -8.33
C GLU A 66 21.73 20.43 -7.44
N SER A 67 22.23 19.80 -6.38
CA SER A 67 23.42 20.22 -5.61
C SER A 67 23.56 19.37 -4.33
N ALA A 68 24.27 18.25 -4.44
CA ALA A 68 25.34 17.97 -3.50
C ALA A 68 26.56 17.68 -4.38
N GLY A 69 27.55 18.57 -4.28
CA GLY A 69 28.69 18.62 -5.17
C GLY A 69 29.54 17.36 -5.17
N GLU A 70 30.46 17.33 -6.12
CA GLU A 70 31.62 16.45 -6.15
C GLU A 70 32.23 16.32 -4.74
N GLY A 71 31.87 15.24 -4.06
CA GLY A 71 32.58 14.70 -2.92
C GLY A 71 33.31 13.48 -3.42
N GLU A 72 34.61 13.64 -3.66
CA GLU A 72 35.56 12.54 -3.74
C GLU A 72 35.20 11.51 -2.64
N HIS A 73 35.09 10.22 -3.00
CA HIS A 73 34.61 9.08 -2.18
C HIS A 73 33.14 8.63 -2.35
N GLY A 74 32.83 8.09 -3.54
CA GLY A 74 32.45 6.68 -3.66
C GLY A 74 31.17 6.16 -2.97
N HIS A 75 30.11 6.95 -2.85
CA HIS A 75 28.78 6.44 -2.49
C HIS A 75 27.81 6.55 -3.66
N THR A 76 27.57 5.43 -4.34
CA THR A 76 26.43 5.24 -5.22
C THR A 76 25.15 5.31 -4.39
N VAL A 77 24.49 6.46 -4.42
CA VAL A 77 23.08 6.57 -4.05
C VAL A 77 22.30 5.81 -5.13
N ASP A 78 21.57 4.75 -4.75
CA ASP A 78 20.72 4.02 -5.68
C ASP A 78 19.69 4.98 -6.29
N LYS A 79 19.98 5.40 -7.53
CA LYS A 79 19.12 6.20 -8.41
C LYS A 79 18.05 5.31 -9.04
N GLU A 80 17.19 4.73 -8.22
CA GLU A 80 16.06 3.91 -8.69
C GLU A 80 14.69 4.53 -8.38
N ALA A 81 14.59 5.86 -8.32
CA ALA A 81 13.30 6.54 -8.41
C ALA A 81 13.19 7.17 -9.82
N SER A 82 12.73 6.41 -10.80
CA SER A 82 12.65 6.81 -12.22
C SER A 82 11.68 7.99 -12.52
N ALA A 83 11.22 8.73 -11.50
CA ALA A 83 10.28 9.84 -11.65
C ALA A 83 10.37 10.95 -10.57
N GLY A 84 11.36 10.97 -9.66
CA GLY A 84 11.43 11.99 -8.61
C GLY A 84 10.27 11.96 -7.58
N VAL A 85 9.57 10.82 -7.50
CA VAL A 85 8.56 10.52 -6.47
C VAL A 85 9.28 9.99 -5.23
N VAL A 86 9.02 10.59 -4.08
CA VAL A 86 9.62 10.15 -2.80
C VAL A 86 8.66 9.21 -2.09
N ALA A 87 9.09 7.95 -1.93
CA ALA A 87 8.44 7.03 -1.01
C ALA A 87 8.53 7.54 0.43
N ILE A 88 7.47 7.32 1.20
CA ILE A 88 7.51 7.46 2.66
C ILE A 88 7.75 6.07 3.26
N GLU A 89 8.49 6.00 4.36
CA GLU A 89 8.63 4.78 5.15
C GLU A 89 7.56 4.77 6.25
N ALA A 90 6.73 3.73 6.28
CA ALA A 90 5.80 3.49 7.38
C ALA A 90 6.58 3.03 8.64
N PRO A 91 6.01 3.14 9.85
CA PRO A 91 6.71 2.74 11.08
C PRO A 91 7.20 1.29 11.12
N ASP A 92 6.63 0.41 10.28
CA ASP A 92 7.03 -0.99 10.14
C ASP A 92 8.13 -1.21 9.07
N GLY A 93 8.71 -0.13 8.53
CA GLY A 93 9.77 -0.15 7.51
C GLY A 93 9.27 -0.33 6.08
N ARG A 94 7.96 -0.52 5.85
CA ARG A 94 7.42 -0.67 4.49
C ARG A 94 7.41 0.67 3.77
N ARG A 95 7.78 0.63 2.49
CA ARG A 95 7.69 1.79 1.60
C ARG A 95 6.25 2.01 1.16
N ALA A 96 5.83 3.28 1.17
CA ALA A 96 4.50 3.70 0.78
C ALA A 96 4.56 4.85 -0.23
N LEU A 97 3.65 4.85 -1.20
CA LEU A 97 3.43 5.99 -2.09
C LEU A 97 2.55 7.02 -1.37
N PRO A 98 3.02 8.24 -1.12
CA PRO A 98 2.12 9.33 -0.71
C PRO A 98 1.21 9.72 -1.87
N VAL A 99 -0.09 9.71 -1.64
CA VAL A 99 -1.11 10.18 -2.56
C VAL A 99 -1.98 11.23 -1.88
N PHE A 100 -2.46 12.21 -2.64
CA PHE A 100 -3.20 13.32 -2.07
C PHE A 100 -4.56 13.48 -2.75
N THR A 101 -5.58 13.79 -1.95
CA THR A 101 -6.92 14.09 -2.46
C THR A 101 -6.98 15.47 -3.11
N SER A 102 -6.15 16.42 -2.66
CA SER A 102 -6.16 17.81 -3.12
C SER A 102 -4.78 18.47 -3.10
N VAL A 103 -4.66 19.57 -3.85
CA VAL A 103 -3.45 20.42 -3.84
C VAL A 103 -3.22 21.01 -2.45
N ALA A 104 -4.27 21.34 -1.72
CA ALA A 104 -4.18 21.87 -0.36
C ALA A 104 -3.55 20.85 0.61
N ALA A 105 -4.01 19.59 0.57
CA ALA A 105 -3.45 18.51 1.38
C ALA A 105 -1.97 18.24 1.00
N MET A 106 -1.64 18.27 -0.29
CA MET A 106 -0.25 18.13 -0.75
C MET A 106 0.64 19.28 -0.27
N ALA A 107 0.16 20.53 -0.36
CA ALA A 107 0.92 21.69 0.08
C ALA A 107 1.15 21.70 1.60
N ALA A 108 0.18 21.21 2.39
CA ALA A 108 0.32 21.02 3.83
C ALA A 108 1.41 20.00 4.18
N TRP A 109 1.56 18.93 3.38
CA TRP A 109 2.64 17.98 3.52
C TRP A 109 3.98 18.54 3.08
N ARG A 110 4.03 19.15 1.88
CA ARG A 110 5.24 19.73 1.32
C ARG A 110 4.93 20.80 0.28
N ALA A 111 5.10 22.07 0.66
CA ALA A 111 4.84 23.22 -0.21
C ALA A 111 5.65 23.24 -1.52
N SER A 112 6.82 22.58 -1.57
CA SER A 112 7.63 22.49 -2.79
C SER A 112 7.22 21.36 -3.73
N ALA A 113 6.28 20.51 -3.36
CA ALA A 113 5.84 19.39 -4.18
C ALA A 113 5.00 19.90 -5.35
N ARG A 114 5.27 19.37 -6.55
CA ARG A 114 4.45 19.66 -7.73
C ARG A 114 3.40 18.56 -7.89
N PRO A 115 2.11 18.92 -7.99
CA PRO A 115 1.04 17.94 -8.11
C PRO A 115 1.01 17.35 -9.52
N VAL A 116 0.97 16.01 -9.60
CA VAL A 116 0.69 15.28 -10.85
C VAL A 116 -0.62 14.51 -10.68
N PRO A 117 -1.69 14.89 -11.38
CA PRO A 117 -2.96 14.18 -11.31
C PRO A 117 -2.89 12.84 -12.05
N VAL A 118 -3.35 11.79 -11.38
CA VAL A 118 -3.45 10.42 -11.91
C VAL A 118 -4.70 9.74 -11.37
N ASP A 119 -5.22 8.75 -12.09
CA ASP A 119 -6.25 7.86 -11.53
C ASP A 119 -5.67 7.08 -10.34
N ALA A 120 -6.45 6.92 -9.26
CA ALA A 120 -5.99 6.18 -8.08
C ALA A 120 -5.54 4.76 -8.39
N ARG A 121 -6.21 4.08 -9.34
CA ARG A 121 -5.82 2.73 -9.81
C ARG A 121 -4.43 2.73 -10.46
N ARG A 122 -4.10 3.79 -11.20
CA ARG A 122 -2.78 3.97 -11.82
C ARG A 122 -1.70 4.29 -10.78
N ALA A 123 -2.04 5.08 -9.76
CA ALA A 123 -1.14 5.31 -8.62
C ALA A 123 -0.84 4.00 -7.89
N ALA A 124 -1.87 3.19 -7.61
CA ALA A 124 -1.71 1.88 -6.99
C ALA A 124 -0.86 0.93 -7.84
N LEU A 125 -1.08 0.88 -9.16
CA LEU A 125 -0.25 0.10 -10.07
C LEU A 125 1.22 0.56 -10.05
N SER A 126 1.45 1.86 -9.95
CA SER A 126 2.81 2.42 -9.86
C SER A 126 3.47 2.00 -8.55
N ALA A 127 2.77 2.07 -7.42
CA ALA A 127 3.28 1.60 -6.13
C ALA A 127 3.66 0.11 -6.18
N VAL A 128 2.78 -0.75 -6.71
CA VAL A 128 3.07 -2.19 -6.89
C VAL A 128 4.29 -2.42 -7.78
N SER A 129 4.44 -1.66 -8.87
CA SER A 129 5.57 -1.82 -9.80
C SER A 129 6.92 -1.44 -9.18
N GLU A 130 6.91 -0.56 -8.17
CA GLU A 130 8.07 -0.12 -7.40
C GLU A 130 8.31 -0.98 -6.14
N ASP A 131 7.58 -2.09 -5.99
CA ASP A 131 7.55 -2.95 -4.79
C ASP A 131 7.15 -2.21 -3.50
N TRP A 132 6.35 -1.14 -3.65
CA TRP A 132 5.78 -0.42 -2.52
C TRP A 132 4.43 -1.04 -2.19
N SER A 133 4.32 -1.48 -0.94
CA SER A 133 3.19 -2.27 -0.48
C SER A 133 2.05 -1.43 0.09
N LEU A 134 2.20 -0.10 0.12
CA LEU A 134 1.27 0.79 0.82
C LEU A 134 1.00 2.06 -0.01
N LEU A 135 -0.21 2.62 0.15
CA LEU A 135 -0.46 4.03 -0.15
C LEU A 135 -0.73 4.75 1.17
N VAL A 136 -0.21 5.97 1.32
CA VAL A 136 -0.62 6.87 2.41
C VAL A 136 -1.40 8.01 1.79
N LEU A 137 -2.69 8.06 2.06
CA LEU A 137 -3.58 9.12 1.60
C LEU A 137 -3.53 10.29 2.58
N ASP A 138 -3.27 11.50 2.04
CA ASP A 138 -3.14 12.75 2.78
C ASP A 138 -2.28 12.63 4.06
N PRO A 139 -0.97 12.32 3.95
CA PRO A 139 -0.07 12.12 5.10
C PRO A 139 0.00 13.27 6.12
N ALA A 140 -0.34 14.50 5.72
CA ALA A 140 -0.35 15.69 6.60
C ALA A 140 -1.78 16.14 6.98
N GLY A 141 -2.78 15.32 6.69
CA GLY A 141 -4.18 15.59 7.00
C GLY A 141 -4.95 16.36 5.91
N PRO A 142 -6.22 16.70 6.17
CA PRO A 142 -6.87 16.71 7.50
C PRO A 142 -7.19 15.32 8.08
N VAL A 143 -7.35 14.30 7.23
CA VAL A 143 -7.49 12.90 7.64
C VAL A 143 -6.46 12.07 6.89
N THR A 144 -5.60 11.35 7.62
CA THR A 144 -4.65 10.42 7.02
C THR A 144 -5.23 9.02 7.02
N ALA A 145 -5.21 8.36 5.86
CA ALA A 145 -5.61 6.96 5.73
C ALA A 145 -4.48 6.11 5.16
N LEU A 146 -4.17 5.00 5.82
CA LEU A 146 -3.21 4.02 5.33
C LEU A 146 -3.95 2.95 4.52
N VAL A 147 -3.61 2.81 3.24
CA VAL A 147 -4.16 1.78 2.35
C VAL A 147 -3.20 0.58 2.38
N PRO A 148 -3.59 -0.56 2.99
CA PRO A 148 -2.72 -1.72 3.19
C PRO A 148 -2.47 -2.48 1.88
N ARG A 149 -1.49 -3.39 1.86
CA ARG A 149 -1.06 -4.12 0.66
C ARG A 149 -2.20 -4.82 -0.08
N PRO A 150 -3.08 -5.61 0.58
CA PRO A 150 -4.23 -6.20 -0.12
C PRO A 150 -5.12 -5.17 -0.82
N ALA A 151 -5.29 -3.99 -0.23
CA ALA A 151 -6.09 -2.90 -0.79
C ALA A 151 -5.39 -2.23 -1.99
N VAL A 152 -4.08 -1.99 -1.91
CA VAL A 152 -3.29 -1.46 -3.03
C VAL A 152 -3.36 -2.41 -4.23
N TRP A 153 -3.19 -3.72 -3.99
CA TRP A 153 -3.31 -4.73 -5.04
C TRP A 153 -4.71 -4.80 -5.65
N ALA A 154 -5.78 -4.72 -4.84
CA ALA A 154 -7.14 -4.69 -5.32
C ALA A 154 -7.41 -3.44 -6.19
N LEU A 155 -6.98 -2.25 -5.74
CA LEU A 155 -7.07 -1.00 -6.50
C LEU A 155 -6.38 -1.11 -7.86
N ALA A 156 -5.13 -1.58 -7.87
CA ALA A 156 -4.33 -1.76 -9.08
C ALA A 156 -4.99 -2.72 -10.08
N GLN A 157 -5.67 -3.76 -9.58
CA GLN A 157 -6.35 -4.77 -10.40
C GLN A 157 -7.76 -4.38 -10.86
N GLY A 158 -8.29 -3.23 -10.45
CA GLY A 158 -9.67 -2.90 -10.79
C GLY A 158 -10.72 -3.54 -9.86
N LYS A 159 -10.32 -4.20 -8.77
CA LYS A 159 -11.18 -5.04 -7.93
C LYS A 159 -11.59 -4.35 -6.64
N ASP A 160 -12.69 -4.82 -6.06
CA ASP A 160 -13.08 -4.45 -4.70
C ASP A 160 -12.13 -5.08 -3.69
N TRP A 161 -11.63 -4.25 -2.77
CA TRP A 161 -10.88 -4.74 -1.64
C TRP A 161 -11.84 -5.24 -0.56
N SER A 162 -11.52 -6.39 0.02
CA SER A 162 -12.17 -6.86 1.24
C SER A 162 -11.08 -7.01 2.33
N PRO A 163 -11.33 -6.60 3.58
CA PRO A 163 -10.38 -6.74 4.69
C PRO A 163 -10.37 -8.15 5.29
N ALA A 164 -9.27 -8.58 5.93
CA ALA A 164 -9.24 -9.85 6.65
C ALA A 164 -9.96 -9.78 8.00
N VAL A 165 -10.12 -8.57 8.55
CA VAL A 165 -10.81 -8.30 9.82
C VAL A 165 -11.91 -7.27 9.60
N VAL A 166 -13.13 -7.60 10.00
CA VAL A 166 -14.30 -6.70 9.95
C VAL A 166 -14.93 -6.67 11.33
N ASP A 167 -15.23 -5.48 11.85
CA ASP A 167 -15.84 -5.25 13.17
C ASP A 167 -15.16 -6.02 14.32
N GLY A 168 -13.82 -6.10 14.27
CA GLY A 168 -13.02 -6.80 15.28
C GLY A 168 -13.12 -8.32 15.21
N VAL A 169 -13.52 -8.89 14.07
CA VAL A 169 -13.62 -10.34 13.85
C VAL A 169 -12.87 -10.71 12.58
N VAL A 170 -12.05 -11.77 12.64
CA VAL A 170 -11.42 -12.35 11.44
C VAL A 170 -12.51 -12.98 10.59
N VAL A 171 -12.57 -12.63 9.31
CA VAL A 171 -13.62 -13.12 8.42
C VAL A 171 -13.54 -14.65 8.26
N PRO A 172 -14.69 -15.35 8.12
CA PRO A 172 -14.72 -16.81 8.11
C PRO A 172 -13.83 -17.46 7.06
N GLU A 173 -13.68 -16.83 5.89
CA GLU A 173 -12.84 -17.33 4.79
C GLU A 173 -11.36 -17.33 5.17
N VAL A 174 -10.86 -16.28 5.82
CA VAL A 174 -9.47 -16.18 6.29
C VAL A 174 -9.24 -17.15 7.45
N LEU A 175 -10.21 -17.27 8.38
CA LEU A 175 -10.13 -18.23 9.47
C LEU A 175 -10.04 -19.67 8.94
N ALA A 176 -10.91 -20.04 7.99
CA ALA A 176 -10.92 -21.35 7.38
C ALA A 176 -9.62 -21.64 6.60
N ALA A 177 -9.09 -20.64 5.89
CA ALA A 177 -7.80 -20.75 5.22
C ALA A 177 -6.68 -21.05 6.23
N VAL A 178 -6.51 -20.23 7.28
CA VAL A 178 -5.51 -20.45 8.34
C VAL A 178 -5.61 -21.85 8.95
N GLN A 179 -6.83 -22.30 9.27
CA GLN A 179 -7.05 -23.63 9.84
C GLN A 179 -6.72 -24.74 8.84
N GLY A 180 -7.09 -24.55 7.58
CA GLY A 180 -6.82 -25.49 6.49
C GLY A 180 -5.33 -25.61 6.17
N SER A 181 -4.61 -24.49 6.04
CA SER A 181 -3.17 -24.50 5.73
C SER A 181 -2.35 -25.20 6.82
N LEU A 182 -2.84 -25.14 8.07
CA LEU A 182 -2.15 -25.70 9.24
C LEU A 182 -2.70 -27.07 9.66
N ALA A 183 -3.70 -27.60 8.95
CA ALA A 183 -4.20 -28.94 9.17
C ALA A 183 -3.10 -29.96 8.85
N GLY A 184 -2.63 -30.69 9.86
CA GLY A 184 -1.62 -31.73 9.70
C GLY A 184 -0.17 -31.27 9.89
N VAL A 185 0.07 -30.02 10.29
CA VAL A 185 1.40 -29.61 10.76
C VAL A 185 1.71 -30.36 12.08
N PRO A 186 2.78 -31.17 12.15
CA PRO A 186 3.13 -31.90 13.35
C PRO A 186 3.28 -30.99 14.57
N HIS A 187 2.89 -31.50 15.74
CA HIS A 187 2.94 -30.80 17.02
C HIS A 187 2.02 -29.59 17.18
N VAL A 188 1.22 -29.21 16.17
CA VAL A 188 0.18 -28.18 16.31
C VAL A 188 -1.13 -28.87 16.71
N ALA A 189 -1.45 -28.83 18.01
CA ALA A 189 -2.64 -29.46 18.57
C ALA A 189 -3.93 -28.67 18.28
N ARG A 190 -3.86 -27.34 18.31
CA ARG A 190 -4.99 -26.45 17.95
C ARG A 190 -4.52 -25.20 17.24
N VAL A 191 -5.38 -24.69 16.35
CA VAL A 191 -5.17 -23.48 15.59
C VAL A 191 -6.47 -22.68 15.46
N TRP A 192 -6.37 -21.37 15.61
CA TRP A 192 -7.41 -20.41 15.22
C TRP A 192 -6.79 -19.08 14.83
N ALA A 193 -7.62 -18.17 14.31
CA ALA A 193 -7.23 -16.80 14.02
C ALA A 193 -8.13 -15.82 14.78
N GLU A 194 -7.54 -14.72 15.22
CA GLU A 194 -8.22 -13.61 15.89
C GLU A 194 -7.56 -12.28 15.48
N PRO A 195 -8.19 -11.11 15.69
CA PRO A 195 -7.53 -9.84 15.41
C PRO A 195 -6.18 -9.73 16.12
N GLY A 196 -5.18 -9.26 15.39
CA GLY A 196 -3.83 -9.12 15.90
C GLY A 196 -3.69 -7.95 16.88
N ARG A 197 -2.66 -8.01 17.73
CA ARG A 197 -2.25 -6.90 18.60
C ARG A 197 -1.14 -6.07 18.00
N ARG A 198 -0.25 -6.72 17.24
CA ARG A 198 0.90 -6.09 16.56
C ARG A 198 0.80 -6.17 15.03
N ALA A 199 -0.20 -6.87 14.51
CA ALA A 199 -0.45 -7.11 13.10
C ALA A 199 -1.96 -7.15 12.86
N GLU A 200 -2.42 -7.28 11.61
CA GLU A 200 -3.85 -7.36 11.29
C GLU A 200 -4.49 -8.62 11.87
N VAL A 201 -3.88 -9.78 11.64
CA VAL A 201 -4.37 -11.09 12.10
C VAL A 201 -3.34 -11.77 12.98
N ALA A 202 -3.79 -12.38 14.07
CA ALA A 202 -3.01 -13.31 14.86
C ALA A 202 -3.42 -14.74 14.61
N VAL A 203 -2.45 -15.58 14.24
CA VAL A 203 -2.62 -17.02 14.22
C VAL A 203 -2.20 -17.56 15.58
N VAL A 204 -3.16 -18.12 16.31
CA VAL A 204 -2.92 -18.65 17.64
C VAL A 204 -2.76 -20.15 17.56
N LEU A 205 -1.64 -20.63 18.11
CA LEU A 205 -1.22 -22.02 18.07
C LEU A 205 -1.19 -22.58 19.48
N ARG A 206 -1.72 -23.78 19.64
CA ARG A 206 -1.45 -24.64 20.80
C ARG A 206 -0.51 -25.75 20.34
N ILE A 207 0.69 -25.76 20.88
CA ILE A 207 1.76 -26.68 20.50
C ILE A 207 1.95 -27.73 21.58
N ASP A 208 2.19 -28.97 21.17
CA ASP A 208 2.50 -30.09 22.06
C ASP A 208 3.69 -29.76 23.00
N ALA A 209 3.63 -30.30 24.22
CA ALA A 209 4.71 -30.15 25.18
C ALA A 209 5.92 -31.02 24.82
N GLY A 210 7.09 -30.67 25.38
CA GLY A 210 8.30 -31.50 25.28
C GLY A 210 9.20 -31.20 24.08
N LEU A 211 8.84 -30.23 23.23
CA LEU A 211 9.76 -29.69 22.23
C LEU A 211 10.88 -28.89 22.91
N ASP A 212 12.11 -29.14 22.47
CA ASP A 212 13.22 -28.24 22.72
C ASP A 212 13.14 -27.00 21.80
N ARG A 213 14.12 -26.10 21.90
CA ARG A 213 14.14 -24.89 21.07
C ARG A 213 14.20 -25.22 19.57
N ALA A 214 15.01 -26.20 19.18
CA ALA A 214 15.17 -26.56 17.77
C ALA A 214 13.88 -27.16 17.19
N GLY A 215 13.19 -28.00 17.97
CA GLY A 215 11.89 -28.55 17.61
C GLY A 215 10.82 -27.46 17.48
N LEU A 216 10.77 -26.50 18.40
CA LEU A 216 9.84 -25.37 18.31
C LEU A 216 10.12 -24.51 17.06
N ASP A 217 11.38 -24.17 16.81
CA ASP A 217 11.77 -23.37 15.65
C ASP A 217 11.42 -24.09 14.33
N ALA A 218 11.58 -25.42 14.27
CA ALA A 218 11.18 -26.22 13.13
C ALA A 218 9.66 -26.19 12.88
N VAL A 219 8.84 -26.31 13.95
CA VAL A 219 7.38 -26.21 13.85
C VAL A 219 6.95 -24.82 13.37
N LEU A 220 7.51 -23.75 13.95
CA LEU A 220 7.19 -22.38 13.54
C LEU A 220 7.63 -22.08 12.10
N GLY A 221 8.75 -22.65 11.65
CA GLY A 221 9.18 -22.60 10.26
C GLY A 221 8.18 -23.25 9.32
N GLN A 222 7.67 -24.43 9.67
CA GLN A 222 6.64 -25.13 8.89
C GLN A 222 5.32 -24.35 8.85
N VAL A 223 4.89 -23.80 9.99
CA VAL A 223 3.69 -22.95 10.08
C VAL A 223 3.80 -21.73 9.16
N ASN A 224 4.91 -20.99 9.25
CA ASN A 224 5.15 -19.82 8.40
C ASN A 224 5.16 -20.19 6.92
N ALA A 225 5.82 -21.28 6.55
CA ALA A 225 5.86 -21.75 5.16
C ALA A 225 4.46 -22.11 4.65
N ALA A 226 3.68 -22.86 5.44
CA ALA A 226 2.33 -23.26 5.07
C ALA A 226 1.40 -22.05 4.86
N LEU A 227 1.41 -21.09 5.79
CA LEU A 227 0.62 -19.86 5.67
C LEU A 227 1.03 -19.00 4.48
N ALA A 228 2.34 -18.91 4.19
CA ALA A 228 2.84 -18.14 3.06
C ALA A 228 2.42 -18.72 1.69
N THR A 229 2.20 -20.04 1.60
CA THR A 229 1.73 -20.70 0.38
C THR A 229 0.22 -20.69 0.19
N ASP A 230 -0.54 -20.29 1.20
CA ASP A 230 -1.99 -20.21 1.10
C ASP A 230 -2.41 -18.92 0.38
N ALA A 231 -3.14 -19.06 -0.72
CA ALA A 231 -3.54 -17.94 -1.57
C ALA A 231 -4.46 -16.96 -0.82
N VAL A 232 -5.40 -17.46 0.00
CA VAL A 232 -6.32 -16.59 0.74
C VAL A 232 -5.54 -15.81 1.78
N VAL A 233 -4.67 -16.48 2.55
CA VAL A 233 -3.86 -15.80 3.57
C VAL A 233 -2.94 -14.75 2.94
N SER A 234 -2.19 -15.12 1.90
CA SER A 234 -1.22 -14.24 1.23
C SER A 234 -1.87 -13.06 0.51
N GLU A 235 -3.04 -13.23 -0.10
CA GLU A 235 -3.74 -12.14 -0.81
C GLU A 235 -4.54 -11.25 0.13
N ARG A 236 -5.14 -11.81 1.19
CA ARG A 236 -6.11 -11.09 2.03
C ARG A 236 -5.54 -10.45 3.28
N VAL A 237 -4.45 -10.98 3.82
CA VAL A 237 -3.91 -10.53 5.12
C VAL A 237 -2.68 -9.65 4.91
N ASP A 238 -2.74 -8.40 5.35
CA ASP A 238 -1.63 -7.45 5.24
C ASP A 238 -0.45 -7.83 6.13
N GLY A 239 -0.72 -8.28 7.35
CA GLY A 239 0.29 -8.69 8.31
C GLY A 239 -0.21 -9.75 9.29
N LEU A 240 0.68 -10.69 9.61
CA LEU A 240 0.43 -11.79 10.54
C LEU A 240 1.33 -11.69 11.77
N GLU A 241 0.79 -12.07 12.93
CA GLU A 241 1.59 -12.43 14.09
C GLU A 241 1.28 -13.87 14.52
N LEU A 242 2.31 -14.61 14.96
CA LEU A 242 2.10 -15.89 15.62
C LEU A 242 1.99 -15.69 17.13
N ARG A 243 1.01 -16.35 17.75
CA ARG A 243 0.89 -16.44 19.21
C ARG A 243 0.91 -17.89 19.63
N VAL A 244 1.95 -18.27 20.36
CA VAL A 244 2.18 -19.66 20.74
C VAL A 244 1.80 -19.86 22.21
N GLY A 245 1.03 -20.91 22.47
CA GLY A 245 0.76 -21.43 23.81
C GLY A 245 0.97 -22.94 23.86
N ARG A 246 1.07 -23.47 25.07
CA ARG A 246 1.16 -24.91 25.30
C ARG A 246 -0.22 -25.55 25.13
N ALA A 247 -0.30 -26.69 24.44
CA ALA A 247 -1.49 -27.52 24.40
C ALA A 247 -1.82 -28.09 25.80
N ASP A 248 -3.12 -28.19 26.09
CA ASP A 248 -3.63 -28.77 27.34
C ASP A 248 -3.38 -30.28 27.40
#